data_AF-A0A9E7FTN8-F1
#
_entry.id   AF-A0A9E7FTN8-F1
#
_cell.length_a   1.000
_cell.length_b   1.000
_cell.length_c   1.000
_cell.angle_alpha   90.00
_cell.angle_beta   90.00
_cell.angle_gamma   90.00
#
_symmetry.space_group_name_H-M   'P 1'
#
loop_
_entity.id
_entity.type
_entity.pdbx_description
1 polymer ?
#
loop_
_entity_poly.entity_id
_entity_poly.type
_entity_poly.pdbx_seq_one_letter_code
_entity_poly.pdbx_strand_id
1 'polypeptide(L)'
;REEKAARAYDLAALKYWGPTTTTNFPINNYEKEMEEMQHMTRQEFIASIRRKSSGFSRGASIYRGVTRHHQHGRWQARIGRVAGNKDLYLGTFSMFCLCICYQ
;
A
#
# COMPACT_ATOMS: atom_id res chain seq x y z
N ARG A 1 -3.33 -12.13 6.29
CA ARG A 1 -4.00 -10.88 5.84
C ARG A 1 -3.08 -9.69 6.13
N GLU A 2 -2.46 -9.59 7.30
CA GLU A 2 -1.43 -8.57 7.61
C GLU A 2 -0.07 -8.89 6.95
N GLU A 3 0.37 -10.14 6.98
CA GLU A 3 1.68 -10.54 6.44
C GLU A 3 1.89 -10.17 4.96
N LYS A 4 0.82 -10.20 4.14
CA LYS A 4 0.87 -9.77 2.73
C LYS A 4 1.03 -8.24 2.61
N ALA A 5 0.43 -7.47 3.51
CA ALA A 5 0.57 -6.02 3.52
C ALA A 5 1.97 -5.61 4.00
N ALA A 6 2.47 -6.24 5.07
CA ALA A 6 3.82 -6.03 5.57
C ALA A 6 4.89 -6.41 4.51
N ARG A 7 4.72 -7.53 3.79
CA ARG A 7 5.58 -7.85 2.65
C ARG A 7 5.51 -6.83 1.51
N ALA A 8 4.32 -6.32 1.19
CA ALA A 8 4.18 -5.28 0.16
C ALA A 8 4.84 -3.96 0.58
N TYR A 9 4.83 -3.65 1.88
CA TYR A 9 5.55 -2.51 2.45
C TYR A 9 7.06 -2.70 2.32
N ASP A 10 7.60 -3.84 2.75
CA ASP A 10 9.05 -4.11 2.68
C ASP A 10 9.56 -4.04 1.24
N LEU A 11 8.84 -4.63 0.29
CA LEU A 11 9.19 -4.54 -1.14
C LEU A 11 9.17 -3.12 -1.67
N ALA A 12 8.16 -2.33 -1.27
CA ALA A 12 8.10 -0.91 -1.60
C ALA A 12 9.30 -0.15 -0.98
N ALA A 13 9.58 -0.38 0.29
CA ALA A 13 10.66 0.24 1.03
C ALA A 13 12.01 -0.05 0.38
N LEU A 14 12.28 -1.32 0.04
CA LEU A 14 13.48 -1.76 -0.66
C LEU A 14 13.62 -1.09 -2.04
N LYS A 15 12.51 -0.89 -2.78
CA LYS A 15 12.56 -0.20 -4.09
C LYS A 15 12.87 1.30 -3.98
N TYR A 16 12.38 1.93 -2.91
CA TYR A 16 12.45 3.38 -2.71
C TYR A 16 13.73 3.82 -2.02
N TRP A 17 14.10 3.14 -0.94
CA TRP A 17 15.21 3.49 -0.05
C TRP A 17 16.44 2.58 -0.22
N GLY A 18 16.28 1.44 -0.91
CA GLY A 18 17.37 0.50 -1.19
C GLY A 18 17.47 -0.65 -0.18
N PRO A 19 18.43 -1.57 -0.39
CA PRO A 19 18.55 -2.81 0.38
C PRO A 19 19.00 -2.60 1.84
N THR A 20 19.41 -1.39 2.22
CA THR A 20 19.80 -1.06 3.60
C THR A 20 18.62 -0.62 4.46
N THR A 21 17.41 -0.57 3.90
CA THR A 21 16.22 -0.14 4.65
C THR A 21 15.83 -1.19 5.69
N THR A 22 15.35 -0.74 6.84
CA THR A 22 14.77 -1.62 7.84
C THR A 22 13.49 -2.24 7.30
N THR A 23 13.43 -3.56 7.24
CA THR A 23 12.27 -4.35 6.80
C THR A 23 11.65 -5.12 7.96
N ASN A 24 10.37 -5.46 7.83
CA ASN A 24 9.64 -6.29 8.80
C ASN A 24 10.10 -7.76 8.74
N PHE A 25 10.59 -8.23 7.59
CA PHE A 25 11.14 -9.57 7.39
C PHE A 25 12.59 -9.55 6.90
N PRO A 26 13.36 -10.63 7.08
CA PRO A 26 14.74 -10.73 6.57
C PRO A 26 14.81 -10.51 5.06
N ILE A 27 15.86 -9.81 4.60
CA ILE A 27 16.09 -9.52 3.18
C ILE A 27 16.18 -10.79 2.32
N ASN A 28 16.70 -11.89 2.86
CA ASN A 28 16.74 -13.19 2.17
C ASN A 28 15.36 -13.65 1.67
N ASN A 29 14.27 -13.20 2.31
CA ASN A 29 12.92 -13.53 1.88
C ASN A 29 12.48 -12.78 0.61
N TYR A 30 13.26 -11.80 0.15
CA TYR A 30 12.94 -10.91 -0.97
C TYR A 30 13.94 -10.97 -2.12
N GLU A 31 14.91 -11.89 -2.11
CA GLU A 31 15.95 -11.98 -3.14
C GLU A 31 15.35 -12.07 -4.56
N LYS A 32 14.33 -12.91 -4.72
CA LYS A 32 13.63 -13.09 -5.99
C LYS A 32 12.91 -11.81 -6.44
N GLU A 33 12.17 -11.18 -5.53
CA GLU A 33 11.47 -9.94 -5.84
C GLU A 33 12.44 -8.79 -6.11
N MET A 34 13.60 -8.74 -5.44
CA MET A 34 14.63 -7.75 -5.71
C MET A 34 15.23 -7.90 -7.12
N GLU A 35 15.42 -9.12 -7.60
CA GLU A 35 15.84 -9.38 -8.97
C GLU A 35 14.76 -8.96 -9.98
N GLU A 36 13.48 -9.30 -9.72
CA GLU A 36 12.34 -8.81 -10.53
C GLU A 36 12.29 -7.27 -10.54
N MET A 37 12.58 -6.63 -9.40
CA MET A 37 12.59 -5.18 -9.24
C MET A 37 13.72 -4.51 -10.00
N GLN A 38 14.87 -5.15 -10.22
CA GLN A 38 15.96 -4.56 -11.01
C GLN A 38 15.54 -4.29 -12.45
N HIS A 39 14.70 -5.16 -13.01
CA HIS A 39 14.24 -5.10 -14.40
C HIS A 39 13.03 -4.17 -14.61
N MET A 40 12.56 -3.49 -13.56
CA MET A 40 11.38 -2.62 -13.61
C MET A 40 11.68 -1.21 -13.09
N THR A 41 11.05 -0.20 -13.69
CA THR A 41 11.06 1.16 -13.12
C THR A 41 10.29 1.20 -11.80
N ARG A 42 10.55 2.21 -10.95
CA ARG A 42 9.83 2.37 -9.66
C ARG A 42 8.31 2.40 -9.86
N GLN A 43 7.83 3.10 -10.87
CA GLN A 43 6.40 3.26 -11.14
C GLN A 43 5.76 1.95 -11.59
N GLU A 44 6.42 1.20 -12.47
CA GLU A 44 5.93 -0.09 -12.96
C GLU A 44 5.89 -1.14 -11.85
N PHE A 45 6.88 -1.14 -10.96
CA PHE A 45 6.92 -2.06 -9.83
C PHE A 45 5.76 -1.81 -8.86
N ILE A 46 5.47 -0.55 -8.54
CA ILE A 46 4.29 -0.19 -7.72
C ILE A 46 3.00 -0.62 -8.42
N ALA A 47 2.92 -0.44 -9.74
CA ALA A 47 1.75 -0.87 -10.51
C ALA A 47 1.59 -2.40 -10.52
N SER A 48 2.68 -3.17 -10.47
CA SER A 48 2.63 -4.63 -10.41
C SER A 48 2.19 -5.13 -9.03
N ILE A 49 2.70 -4.56 -7.93
CA ILE A 49 2.21 -4.84 -6.56
C ILE A 49 0.71 -4.59 -6.46
N ARG A 50 0.24 -3.47 -7.02
CA ARG A 50 -1.19 -3.11 -7.06
C ARG A 50 -2.03 -4.12 -7.85
N ARG A 51 -1.55 -4.56 -9.02
CA ARG A 51 -2.25 -5.58 -9.85
C ARG A 51 -2.26 -6.96 -9.21
N LYS A 52 -1.19 -7.36 -8.49
CA LYS A 52 -1.10 -8.62 -7.75
C LYS A 52 -2.01 -8.64 -6.51
N SER A 53 -2.45 -7.48 -6.01
CA SER A 53 -3.39 -7.40 -4.90
C SER A 53 -4.82 -7.74 -5.36
N SER A 54 -5.41 -8.82 -4.83
CA SER A 54 -6.75 -9.34 -5.18
C SER A 54 -7.92 -8.46 -4.70
N GLY A 55 -7.64 -7.19 -4.45
CA GLY A 55 -8.44 -6.32 -3.61
C GLY A 55 -9.31 -5.29 -4.31
N PHE A 56 -9.15 -5.18 -5.63
CA PHE A 56 -9.74 -4.11 -6.42
C PHE A 56 -11.17 -4.43 -6.92
N SER A 57 -11.63 -5.67 -6.82
CA SER A 57 -12.75 -6.17 -7.63
C SER A 57 -14.16 -5.99 -7.04
N ARG A 58 -14.36 -5.40 -5.85
CA ARG A 58 -15.73 -5.25 -5.26
C ARG A 58 -16.06 -3.91 -4.60
N GLY A 59 -15.30 -2.88 -4.93
CA GLY A 59 -15.38 -1.56 -4.33
C GLY A 59 -14.00 -0.94 -4.39
N ALA A 60 -13.91 0.39 -4.42
CA ALA A 60 -12.65 1.07 -4.74
C ALA A 60 -11.45 0.60 -3.88
N SER A 61 -11.65 0.07 -2.67
CA SER A 61 -10.58 -0.42 -1.79
C SER A 61 -10.98 -1.69 -1.02
N ILE A 62 -9.98 -2.49 -0.62
CA ILE A 62 -10.14 -3.60 0.36
C ILE A 62 -10.37 -3.12 1.79
N TYR A 63 -10.10 -1.85 2.05
CA TYR A 63 -10.15 -1.27 3.38
C TYR A 63 -11.44 -0.47 3.57
N ARG A 64 -12.14 -0.76 4.68
CA ARG A 64 -13.34 -0.04 5.08
C ARG A 64 -13.00 1.43 5.31
N GLY A 65 -13.80 2.34 4.76
CA GLY A 65 -13.56 3.78 4.88
C GLY A 65 -12.53 4.38 3.90
N VAL A 66 -11.95 3.56 3.01
CA VAL A 66 -11.02 4.04 1.98
C VAL A 66 -11.74 4.17 0.63
N THR A 67 -11.74 5.36 0.03
CA THR A 67 -12.46 5.62 -1.23
C THR A 67 -11.63 6.46 -2.19
N ARG A 68 -11.69 6.16 -3.49
CA ARG A 68 -10.99 6.93 -4.54
C ARG A 68 -11.78 8.18 -4.89
N HIS A 69 -11.19 9.35 -4.72
CA HIS A 69 -11.76 10.61 -5.16
C HIS A 69 -11.53 10.78 -6.68
N HIS A 70 -12.61 10.84 -7.46
CA HIS A 70 -12.55 10.74 -8.91
C HIS A 70 -11.89 11.95 -9.60
N GLN A 71 -11.97 13.14 -8.99
CA GLN A 71 -11.46 14.38 -9.58
C GLN A 71 -9.94 14.54 -9.49
N HIS A 72 -9.28 13.89 -8.53
CA HIS A 72 -7.83 14.04 -8.31
C HIS A 72 -7.06 12.72 -8.27
N GLY A 73 -7.75 11.58 -8.41
CA GLY A 73 -7.14 10.24 -8.31
C GLY A 73 -6.54 9.92 -6.94
N ARG A 74 -6.77 10.77 -5.93
CA ARG A 74 -6.32 10.60 -4.56
C ARG A 74 -7.29 9.73 -3.78
N TRP A 75 -6.78 9.07 -2.76
CA TRP A 75 -7.55 8.17 -1.93
C TRP A 75 -7.83 8.80 -0.58
N GLN A 76 -9.08 8.78 -0.16
CA GLN A 76 -9.51 9.32 1.13
C GLN A 76 -9.57 8.17 2.13
N ALA A 77 -8.95 8.35 3.30
CA ALA A 77 -9.16 7.46 4.45
C ALA A 77 -10.12 8.12 5.45
N ARG A 78 -11.12 7.35 5.87
CA ARG A 78 -12.09 7.72 6.91
C ARG A 78 -12.17 6.59 7.93
N ILE A 79 -12.16 6.93 9.22
CA ILE A 79 -12.51 6.01 10.30
C ILE A 79 -13.94 6.31 10.72
N GLY A 80 -14.83 5.34 10.55
CA GLY A 80 -16.17 5.42 11.13
C GLY A 80 -16.17 5.01 12.59
N ARG A 81 -17.02 5.67 13.39
CA ARG A 81 -17.39 5.29 14.77
C ARG A 81 -16.36 5.67 15.85
N VAL A 82 -15.97 6.94 15.89
CA VAL A 82 -15.30 7.55 17.05
C VAL A 82 -16.24 8.61 17.62
N ALA A 83 -16.68 8.46 18.88
CA ALA A 83 -17.56 9.38 19.60
C ALA A 83 -18.79 9.89 18.80
N GLY A 84 -19.77 9.01 18.56
CA GLY A 84 -21.09 9.37 18.03
C GLY A 84 -21.14 9.59 16.51
N ASN A 85 -21.42 8.53 15.76
CA ASN A 85 -21.86 8.50 14.35
C ASN A 85 -21.15 9.41 13.31
N LYS A 86 -20.02 10.03 13.64
CA LYS A 86 -19.26 10.88 12.73
C LYS A 86 -18.03 10.12 12.24
N ASP A 87 -17.81 10.17 10.93
CA ASP A 87 -16.60 9.67 10.31
C ASP A 87 -15.46 10.67 10.56
N LEU A 88 -14.36 10.21 11.14
CA LEU A 88 -13.14 10.99 11.26
C LEU A 88 -12.37 10.90 9.94
N TYR A 89 -12.19 12.03 9.29
CA TYR A 89 -11.37 12.14 8.08
C TYR A 89 -9.89 12.16 8.45
N LEU A 90 -9.13 11.20 7.93
CA LEU A 90 -7.70 11.06 8.22
C LEU A 90 -6.81 11.73 7.17
N GLY A 91 -7.38 12.13 6.03
CA GLY A 91 -6.64 12.78 4.95
C GLY A 91 -6.87 12.16 3.57
N THR A 92 -6.23 12.79 2.58
CA THR A 92 -6.10 12.21 1.23
C THR A 92 -4.67 11.76 1.01
N PHE A 93 -4.52 10.55 0.54
CA PHE A 93 -3.25 9.86 0.38
C PHE A 93 -3.12 9.36 -1.06
N SER A 94 -1.89 9.16 -1.51
CA SER A 94 -1.67 8.28 -2.65
C SER A 94 -2.01 6.85 -2.23
N MET A 95 -2.33 5.98 -3.19
CA MET A 95 -2.59 4.56 -2.89
C MET A 95 -1.42 3.92 -2.12
N PHE A 96 -0.21 4.34 -2.44
CA PHE A 96 1.02 3.93 -1.78
C PHE A 96 1.03 4.31 -0.29
N CYS A 97 0.66 5.56 0.02
CA CYS A 97 0.70 6.05 1.40
C CYS A 97 -0.42 5.44 2.27
N LEU A 98 -1.56 5.05 1.69
CA LEU A 98 -2.59 4.31 2.44
C LEU A 98 -2.18 2.90 2.84
N CYS A 99 -1.39 2.22 2.00
CA CYS A 99 -0.81 0.94 2.40
C CYS A 99 0.20 1.11 3.55
N ILE A 100 0.78 2.29 3.71
CA ILE A 100 1.80 2.61 4.73
C ILE A 100 1.17 3.11 6.04
N CYS A 101 0.12 3.95 5.96
CA CYS A 101 -0.49 4.60 7.13
C CYS A 101 -1.38 3.69 7.99
N TYR A 102 -1.60 2.43 7.61
CA TYR A 102 -2.51 1.50 8.30
C TYR A 102 -1.79 0.28 8.90
N GLN A 103 -0.49 0.44 9.21
CA GLN A 103 0.24 -0.40 10.17
C GLN A 103 0.06 0.16 11.58
#